data_AF-A0A162JM04-F1
#
_entry.id   AF-A0A162JM04-F1
#
_cell.length_a   1.000
_cell.length_b   1.000
_cell.length_c   1.000
_cell.angle_alpha   90.00
_cell.angle_beta   90.00
_cell.angle_gamma   90.00
#
_symmetry.space_group_name_H-M   'P 1'
#
loop_
_entity.id
_entity.type
_entity.pdbx_description
1 polymer ?
#
loop_
_entity_poly.entity_id
_entity_poly.type
_entity_poly.pdbx_seq_one_letter_code
_entity_poly.pdbx_strand_id
1 'polypeptide(L)'
;MKIIEAQSAVLSNYEVYQHLTDQRDRYKQKKHRGPPNLETVVREMLQYLRTAPSPLSQKPLTYTPDVVAQIIEKLSPYELSKGEVVMILNLRPASIAALNTIIEDMPERYSDGQQEEMVDIVADILGQFEVIEAEESGQVGDDADLNMNDAEAS
;
A
#
# COMPACT_ATOMS: atom_id res chain seq x y z
N MET A 1 -13.42 30.39 -10.75
CA MET A 1 -13.27 28.94 -10.98
C MET A 1 -14.64 28.30 -10.82
N LYS A 2 -15.07 27.43 -11.74
CA LYS A 2 -16.34 26.67 -11.64
C LYS A 2 -16.01 25.20 -11.89
N ILE A 3 -16.64 24.31 -11.12
CA ILE A 3 -16.50 22.86 -11.29
C ILE A 3 -17.45 22.43 -12.41
N ILE A 4 -16.93 21.74 -13.43
CA ILE A 4 -17.72 21.20 -14.54
C ILE A 4 -18.20 19.79 -14.19
N GLU A 5 -17.30 18.97 -13.65
CA GLU A 5 -17.55 17.59 -13.24
C GLU A 5 -16.80 17.33 -11.94
N ALA A 6 -17.49 16.81 -10.92
CA ALA A 6 -16.91 16.60 -9.60
C ALA A 6 -16.03 15.34 -9.54
N GLN A 7 -16.37 14.30 -10.31
CA GLN A 7 -15.65 13.03 -10.34
C GLN A 7 -15.52 12.53 -11.78
N SER A 8 -14.42 12.90 -12.43
CA SER A 8 -14.11 12.46 -13.80
C SER A 8 -13.45 11.08 -13.86
N ALA A 9 -12.72 10.70 -12.82
CA ALA A 9 -11.99 9.43 -12.78
C ALA A 9 -11.80 8.93 -11.34
N VAL A 10 -11.56 7.63 -11.24
CA VAL A 10 -11.06 6.97 -10.03
C VAL A 10 -9.62 6.59 -10.32
N LEU A 11 -8.71 6.96 -9.42
CA LEU A 11 -7.27 6.71 -9.56
C LEU A 11 -6.82 5.78 -8.43
N SER A 12 -5.95 4.84 -8.78
CA SER A 12 -5.25 4.00 -7.82
C SER A 12 -4.14 4.77 -7.11
N ASN A 13 -3.77 4.31 -5.91
CA ASN A 13 -2.62 4.82 -5.17
C ASN A 13 -1.32 4.72 -6.00
N TYR A 14 -1.20 3.70 -6.85
CA TYR A 14 -0.07 3.52 -7.74
C TYR A 14 0.03 4.61 -8.81
N GLU A 15 -1.07 4.96 -9.49
CA GLU A 15 -1.07 6.02 -10.51
C GLU A 15 -0.74 7.38 -9.89
N VAL A 16 -1.29 7.66 -8.70
CA VAL A 16 -0.97 8.88 -7.94
C VAL A 16 0.51 8.88 -7.56
N TYR A 17 1.02 7.76 -7.05
CA TYR A 17 2.43 7.59 -6.71
C TYR A 17 3.37 7.84 -7.88
N GLN A 18 3.07 7.25 -9.04
CA GLN A 18 3.83 7.42 -10.27
C GLN A 18 3.80 8.88 -10.72
N HIS A 19 2.62 9.48 -10.78
CA HIS A 19 2.46 10.88 -11.19
C HIS A 19 3.28 11.84 -10.31
N LEU A 20 3.21 11.69 -8.99
CA LEU A 20 3.94 12.54 -8.04
C LEU A 20 5.45 12.33 -8.13
N THR A 21 5.89 11.09 -8.33
CA THR A 21 7.32 10.79 -8.52
C THR A 21 7.85 11.42 -9.80
N ASP A 22 7.14 11.25 -10.92
CA ASP A 22 7.49 11.84 -12.21
C ASP A 22 7.47 13.37 -12.16
N GLN A 23 6.48 13.97 -11.51
CA GLN A 23 6.39 15.42 -11.34
C GLN A 23 7.61 15.96 -10.60
N ARG A 24 8.01 15.31 -9.50
CA ARG A 24 9.19 15.70 -8.73
C ARG A 24 10.46 15.60 -9.56
N ASP A 25 10.61 14.56 -10.38
CA ASP A 25 11.81 14.37 -11.19
C ASP A 25 11.88 15.37 -12.35
N ARG A 26 10.74 15.70 -12.99
CA ARG A 26 10.66 16.81 -13.95
C ARG A 26 11.06 18.15 -13.35
N TYR A 27 10.64 18.42 -12.11
CA TYR A 27 10.95 19.68 -11.43
C TYR A 27 12.43 19.80 -11.09
N LYS A 28 13.03 18.70 -10.61
CA LYS A 28 14.47 18.60 -10.38
C LYS A 28 15.28 18.84 -11.67
N GLN A 29 14.90 18.20 -12.77
CA GLN A 29 15.57 18.38 -14.07
C GLN A 29 15.50 19.83 -14.56
N LYS A 30 14.36 20.49 -14.39
CA LYS A 30 14.16 21.90 -14.78
C LYS A 30 14.72 22.91 -13.77
N LYS A 31 15.34 22.45 -12.67
CA LYS A 31 15.74 23.27 -11.51
C LYS A 31 14.60 24.20 -11.03
N HIS A 32 13.37 23.73 -11.18
CA HIS A 32 12.18 24.47 -10.82
C HIS A 32 11.67 23.99 -9.46
N ARG A 33 11.26 24.94 -8.64
CA ARG A 33 10.68 24.69 -7.33
C ARG A 33 9.21 25.04 -7.35
N GLY A 34 8.37 24.10 -6.91
CA GLY A 34 6.93 24.34 -6.80
C GLY A 34 6.61 25.32 -5.66
N PRO A 35 5.37 25.84 -5.59
CA PRO A 35 4.89 26.56 -4.42
C PRO A 35 5.09 25.74 -3.12
N PRO A 36 5.45 26.34 -1.98
CA PRO A 36 5.78 25.61 -0.76
C PRO A 36 4.67 24.67 -0.26
N ASN A 37 3.41 25.08 -0.38
CA ASN A 37 2.25 24.26 -0.03
C ASN A 37 2.15 23.00 -0.89
N LEU A 38 2.41 23.09 -2.19
CA LEU A 38 2.44 21.93 -3.07
C LEU A 38 3.56 20.98 -2.67
N GLU A 39 4.75 21.49 -2.36
CA GLU A 39 5.87 20.65 -1.94
C GLU A 39 5.58 19.86 -0.67
N THR A 40 4.93 20.51 0.31
CA THR A 40 4.51 19.85 1.55
C THR A 40 3.56 18.69 1.25
N VAL A 41 2.48 18.93 0.49
CA VAL A 41 1.50 17.90 0.14
C VAL A 41 2.14 16.76 -0.63
N VAL A 42 2.97 17.05 -1.63
CA VAL A 42 3.65 16.01 -2.43
C VAL A 42 4.57 15.16 -1.54
N ARG A 43 5.33 15.79 -0.63
CA ARG A 43 6.22 15.08 0.30
C ARG A 43 5.44 14.17 1.24
N GLU A 44 4.39 14.68 1.88
CA GLU A 44 3.58 13.94 2.84
C GLU A 44 2.81 12.79 2.17
N MET A 45 2.26 13.02 0.98
CA MET A 45 1.59 11.96 0.21
C MET A 45 2.57 10.85 -0.21
N LEU A 46 3.76 11.21 -0.71
CA LEU A 46 4.77 10.20 -1.03
C LEU A 46 5.29 9.47 0.21
N GLN A 47 5.33 10.13 1.37
CA GLN A 47 5.68 9.49 2.63
C GLN A 47 4.60 8.48 3.03
N TYR A 48 3.33 8.86 3.02
CA TYR A 48 2.19 7.98 3.31
C TYR A 48 2.21 6.73 2.42
N LEU A 49 2.33 6.92 1.10
CA LEU A 49 2.34 5.82 0.13
C LEU A 49 3.56 4.90 0.27
N ARG A 50 4.68 5.37 0.86
CA ARG A 50 5.90 4.56 1.02
C ARG A 50 6.06 3.98 2.43
N THR A 51 5.12 4.26 3.33
CA THR A 51 5.20 3.79 4.72
C THR A 51 4.52 2.43 4.83
N ALA A 52 5.19 1.46 5.45
CA ALA A 52 4.58 0.17 5.75
C ALA A 52 3.34 0.36 6.64
N PRO A 53 2.24 -0.37 6.41
CA PRO A 53 2.10 -1.55 5.55
C PRO A 53 1.62 -1.28 4.11
N SER A 54 1.78 -0.05 3.58
CA SER A 54 1.33 0.25 2.21
C SER A 54 2.02 -0.66 1.17
N PRO A 55 1.30 -1.22 0.17
CA PRO A 55 1.92 -2.08 -0.84
C PRO A 55 3.09 -1.43 -1.59
N LEU A 56 3.06 -0.10 -1.74
CA LEU A 56 4.11 0.66 -2.44
C LEU A 56 5.36 0.91 -1.56
N SER A 57 5.35 0.50 -0.29
CA SER A 57 6.52 0.53 0.58
C SER A 57 7.52 -0.59 0.25
N GLN A 58 7.07 -1.69 -0.36
CA GLN A 58 7.91 -2.85 -0.66
C GLN A 58 9.07 -2.49 -1.61
N LYS A 59 10.22 -3.16 -1.39
CA LYS A 59 11.43 -3.05 -2.22
C LYS A 59 11.91 -4.45 -2.61
N PRO A 60 12.16 -4.72 -3.92
CA PRO A 60 11.87 -3.86 -5.07
C PRO A 60 10.36 -3.58 -5.22
N LEU A 61 10.00 -2.51 -5.94
CA LEU A 61 8.60 -2.17 -6.17
C LEU A 61 7.99 -3.21 -7.12
N THR A 62 6.94 -3.90 -6.66
CA THR A 62 6.25 -4.92 -7.46
C THR A 62 5.22 -4.33 -8.42
N TYR A 63 4.78 -3.10 -8.17
CA TYR A 63 3.77 -2.43 -8.99
C TYR A 63 4.38 -1.78 -10.24
N THR A 64 3.85 -2.17 -11.39
CA THR A 64 4.13 -1.61 -12.72
C THR A 64 2.81 -1.41 -13.49
N PRO A 65 2.78 -0.61 -14.57
CA PRO A 65 1.57 -0.47 -15.37
C PRO A 65 1.08 -1.80 -15.94
N ASP A 66 2.01 -2.69 -16.32
CA ASP A 66 1.68 -4.02 -16.84
C ASP A 66 1.05 -4.92 -15.78
N VAL A 67 1.54 -4.85 -14.54
CA VAL A 67 0.98 -5.59 -13.39
C VAL A 67 -0.45 -5.14 -13.08
N VAL A 68 -0.74 -3.83 -13.20
CA VAL A 68 -2.11 -3.31 -13.03
C VAL A 68 -3.05 -3.85 -14.12
N ALA A 69 -2.61 -3.91 -15.37
CA ALA A 69 -3.42 -4.50 -16.44
C ALA A 69 -3.66 -6.01 -16.21
N GLN A 70 -2.63 -6.74 -15.82
CA GLN A 70 -2.69 -8.19 -15.57
C GLN A 70 -3.67 -8.56 -14.45
N ILE A 71 -3.66 -7.82 -13.33
CA ILE A 71 -4.59 -8.13 -12.23
C ILE A 71 -6.04 -7.83 -12.62
N ILE A 72 -6.29 -6.75 -13.38
CA ILE A 72 -7.65 -6.44 -13.86
C ILE A 72 -8.16 -7.56 -14.77
N GLU A 73 -7.30 -8.06 -15.66
CA GLU A 73 -7.64 -9.19 -16.54
C GLU A 73 -7.92 -10.47 -15.74
N LYS A 74 -7.05 -10.80 -14.79
CA LYS A 74 -7.16 -12.02 -13.98
C LYS A 74 -8.34 -12.02 -13.02
N LEU A 75 -8.74 -10.85 -12.52
CA LEU A 75 -9.91 -10.70 -11.66
C LEU A 75 -11.22 -10.49 -12.42
N SER A 76 -11.17 -10.31 -13.75
CA SER A 76 -12.36 -10.10 -14.57
C SER A 76 -13.44 -11.19 -14.46
N PRO A 77 -13.13 -12.49 -14.26
CA PRO A 77 -14.15 -13.54 -14.15
C PRO A 77 -15.01 -13.46 -12.89
N TYR A 78 -14.58 -12.72 -11.86
CA TYR A 78 -15.29 -12.61 -10.59
C TYR A 78 -16.28 -11.45 -10.54
N GLU A 79 -16.44 -10.69 -11.63
CA GLU A 79 -17.43 -9.60 -11.73
C GLU A 79 -17.30 -8.55 -10.60
N LEU A 80 -16.07 -8.27 -10.17
CA LEU A 80 -15.79 -7.24 -9.18
C LEU A 80 -16.14 -5.84 -9.72
N SER A 81 -16.74 -5.02 -8.87
CA SER A 81 -16.95 -3.61 -9.15
C SER A 81 -15.62 -2.87 -9.29
N LYS A 82 -15.64 -1.75 -10.02
CA LYS A 82 -14.46 -0.89 -10.16
C LYS A 82 -13.90 -0.43 -8.80
N GLY A 83 -14.77 -0.22 -7.82
CA GLY A 83 -14.38 0.15 -6.46
C GLY A 83 -13.60 -0.95 -5.76
N GLU A 84 -14.12 -2.18 -5.78
CA GLU A 84 -13.45 -3.36 -5.20
C GLU A 84 -12.08 -3.59 -5.84
N VAL A 85 -11.96 -3.52 -7.17
CA VAL A 85 -10.69 -3.69 -7.88
C VAL A 85 -9.66 -2.61 -7.47
N VAL A 86 -10.08 -1.35 -7.39
CA VAL A 86 -9.20 -0.26 -6.93
C VAL A 86 -8.78 -0.46 -5.48
N MET A 87 -9.66 -0.95 -4.62
CA MET A 87 -9.33 -1.25 -3.22
C MET A 87 -8.38 -2.44 -3.09
N ILE A 88 -8.53 -3.49 -3.90
CA ILE A 88 -7.58 -4.61 -3.98
C ILE A 88 -6.19 -4.09 -4.38
N LEU A 89 -6.10 -3.23 -5.41
CA LEU A 89 -4.84 -2.61 -5.83
C LEU A 89 -4.21 -1.77 -4.72
N ASN A 90 -5.03 -1.02 -3.97
CA ASN A 90 -4.55 -0.08 -2.96
C ASN A 90 -4.13 -0.75 -1.65
N LEU A 91 -4.81 -1.83 -1.25
CA LEU A 91 -4.61 -2.50 0.04
C LEU A 91 -3.83 -3.80 -0.08
N ARG A 92 -3.88 -4.48 -1.23
CA ARG A 92 -3.26 -5.79 -1.48
C ARG A 92 -3.59 -6.81 -0.38
N PRO A 93 -4.84 -7.32 -0.33
CA PRO A 93 -5.26 -8.26 0.69
C PRO A 93 -4.42 -9.54 0.64
N ALA A 94 -3.82 -9.91 1.77
CA ALA A 94 -2.96 -11.10 1.90
C ALA A 94 -3.69 -12.31 2.53
N SER A 95 -5.00 -12.17 2.78
CA SER A 95 -5.82 -13.23 3.37
C SER A 95 -7.29 -13.06 2.98
N ILE A 96 -8.06 -14.14 3.11
CA ILE A 96 -9.51 -14.15 2.88
C ILE A 96 -10.20 -13.15 3.83
N ALA A 97 -9.75 -13.06 5.08
CA ALA A 97 -10.27 -12.09 6.04
C ALA A 97 -10.04 -10.65 5.58
N ALA A 98 -8.86 -10.33 5.02
CA ALA A 98 -8.61 -9.01 4.45
C ALA A 98 -9.44 -8.75 3.20
N LEU A 99 -9.60 -9.74 2.32
CA LEU A 99 -10.41 -9.64 1.11
C LEU A 99 -11.89 -9.40 1.44
N ASN A 100 -12.42 -10.06 2.48
CA ASN A 100 -13.76 -9.84 3.04
C ASN A 100 -14.02 -8.40 3.50
N THR A 101 -12.98 -7.64 3.84
CA THR A 101 -13.15 -6.20 4.19
C THR A 101 -13.32 -5.30 2.97
N ILE A 102 -13.03 -5.82 1.77
CA ILE A 102 -13.08 -5.10 0.51
C ILE A 102 -14.34 -5.46 -0.28
N ILE A 103 -14.68 -6.75 -0.33
CA ILE A 103 -15.80 -7.27 -1.12
C ILE A 103 -17.00 -7.52 -0.20
N GLU A 104 -18.13 -6.89 -0.52
CA GLU A 104 -19.39 -7.10 0.19
C GLU A 104 -20.01 -8.46 -0.15
N ASP A 105 -20.65 -9.09 0.84
CA ASP A 105 -21.36 -10.37 0.77
C ASP A 105 -20.54 -11.48 0.08
N MET A 106 -19.25 -11.56 0.45
CA MET A 106 -18.29 -12.49 -0.16
C MET A 106 -18.69 -13.97 -0.09
N PRO A 107 -19.14 -14.54 1.07
CA PRO A 107 -19.51 -15.95 1.12
C PRO A 107 -20.80 -16.28 0.36
N GLU A 108 -21.66 -15.28 0.13
CA GLU A 108 -22.85 -15.43 -0.70
C GLU A 108 -22.51 -15.39 -2.20
N ARG A 109 -21.46 -14.65 -2.59
CA ARG A 109 -21.07 -14.43 -3.99
C ARG A 109 -20.07 -15.46 -4.51
N TYR A 110 -19.18 -15.96 -3.66
CA TYR A 110 -18.05 -16.79 -4.08
C TYR A 110 -17.88 -18.01 -3.18
N SER A 111 -17.60 -19.16 -3.80
CA SER A 111 -17.20 -20.35 -3.06
C SER A 111 -15.85 -20.16 -2.37
N ASP A 112 -15.59 -20.92 -1.30
CA ASP A 112 -14.33 -20.86 -0.55
C ASP A 112 -13.09 -20.99 -1.46
N GLY A 113 -13.16 -21.88 -2.46
CA GLY A 113 -12.07 -22.06 -3.43
C GLY A 113 -11.84 -20.84 -4.33
N GLN A 114 -12.89 -20.11 -4.71
CA GLN A 114 -12.76 -18.86 -5.47
C GLN A 114 -12.18 -17.73 -4.60
N GLN A 115 -12.52 -17.71 -3.31
CA GLN A 115 -11.98 -16.74 -2.37
C GLN A 115 -10.46 -16.96 -2.17
N GLU A 116 -10.04 -18.21 -2.01
CA GLU A 116 -8.63 -18.60 -1.98
C GLU A 116 -7.92 -18.21 -3.27
N GLU A 117 -8.50 -18.57 -4.43
CA GLU A 117 -7.92 -18.25 -5.74
C GLU A 117 -7.72 -16.74 -5.94
N MET A 118 -8.64 -15.89 -5.50
CA MET A 118 -8.47 -14.43 -5.58
C MET A 118 -7.29 -13.93 -4.73
N VAL A 119 -7.10 -14.48 -3.53
CA VAL A 119 -5.96 -14.12 -2.66
C VAL A 119 -4.65 -14.56 -3.30
N ASP A 120 -4.62 -15.75 -3.90
CA ASP A 120 -3.45 -16.28 -4.62
C ASP A 120 -3.13 -15.42 -5.86
N ILE A 121 -4.13 -15.03 -6.65
CA ILE A 121 -3.96 -14.11 -7.79
C ILE A 121 -3.35 -12.78 -7.33
N VAL A 122 -3.83 -12.21 -6.23
CA VAL A 122 -3.32 -10.97 -5.66
C VAL A 122 -1.85 -11.12 -5.24
N ALA A 123 -1.53 -12.22 -4.57
CA ALA A 123 -0.17 -12.54 -4.13
C ALA A 123 0.80 -12.74 -5.30
N ASP A 124 0.39 -13.49 -6.32
CA ASP A 124 1.22 -13.82 -7.48
C ASP A 124 1.54 -12.58 -8.32
N ILE A 125 0.55 -11.69 -8.50
CA ILE A 125 0.67 -10.54 -9.40
C ILE A 125 1.21 -9.31 -8.67
N LEU A 126 0.70 -8.98 -7.48
CA LEU A 126 1.12 -7.79 -6.73
C LEU A 126 2.26 -8.07 -5.74
N GLY A 127 2.64 -9.33 -5.56
CA GLY A 127 3.65 -9.80 -4.61
C GLY A 127 3.12 -9.92 -3.18
N GLN A 128 3.90 -10.58 -2.33
CA GLN A 128 3.65 -10.68 -0.89
C GLN A 128 4.73 -9.94 -0.10
N PHE A 129 4.40 -9.48 1.10
CA PHE A 129 5.41 -9.09 2.07
C PHE A 129 6.05 -10.36 2.65
N GLU A 130 7.36 -10.35 2.85
CA GLU A 130 8.02 -11.44 3.58
C GLU A 130 7.44 -11.50 5.00
N VAL A 131 6.82 -12.62 5.33
CA VAL A 131 6.42 -12.92 6.70
C VAL A 131 7.71 -13.26 7.42
N ILE A 132 8.24 -12.32 8.20
CA ILE A 132 9.27 -12.66 9.17
C ILE A 132 8.55 -13.53 10.20
N GLU A 133 8.72 -14.85 10.10
CA GLU A 133 8.38 -15.76 11.18
C GLU A 133 9.14 -15.25 12.40
N ALA A 134 8.41 -14.69 13.36
CA ALA A 134 8.96 -14.39 14.65
C ALA A 134 9.34 -15.74 15.26
N GLU A 135 10.60 -16.15 15.10
CA GLU A 135 11.18 -17.16 15.96
C GLU A 135 10.88 -16.71 17.39
N GLU A 136 10.09 -17.50 18.12
CA GLU A 136 9.86 -17.34 19.55
C GLU A 136 11.19 -17.56 20.29
N SER A 137 12.11 -16.59 20.22
CA SER A 137 13.22 -16.50 21.16
C SER A 137 12.69 -15.89 22.46
N GLY A 138 11.97 -16.71 23.22
CA GLY A 138 11.67 -16.43 24.61
C GLY A 138 12.96 -16.35 25.41
N GLN A 139 13.37 -15.13 25.77
CA GLN A 139 14.22 -14.88 26.93
C GLN A 139 13.66 -13.68 27.69
N VAL A 140 12.87 -14.01 28.71
CA VAL A 140 12.57 -13.13 29.83
C VAL A 140 13.88 -12.97 30.59
N GLY A 141 14.59 -11.86 30.35
CA GLY A 141 15.69 -11.38 31.17
C GLY A 141 15.15 -10.36 32.16
N ASP A 142 14.60 -10.86 33.26
CA ASP A 142 14.51 -10.12 34.51
C ASP A 142 15.95 -9.89 34.98
N ASP A 143 16.42 -8.65 34.92
CA ASP A 143 17.43 -8.19 35.87
C ASP A 143 17.24 -6.70 36.11
N ALA A 144 16.63 -6.44 37.25
CA ALA A 144 16.69 -5.18 37.93
C ALA A 144 18.15 -4.81 38.20
N ASP A 145 18.58 -3.62 37.79
CA ASP A 145 19.38 -2.84 38.73
C ASP A 145 19.20 -1.33 38.50
N LEU A 146 18.52 -0.75 39.48
CA LEU A 146 18.47 0.67 39.75
C LEU A 146 19.86 1.08 40.23
N ASN A 147 20.60 1.87 39.45
CA ASN A 147 21.72 2.62 40.02
C ASN A 147 21.72 4.06 39.51
N MET A 148 20.85 4.85 40.14
CA MET A 148 20.88 6.29 40.10
C MET A 148 21.77 6.75 41.25
N ASN A 149 23.08 6.75 41.03
CA ASN A 149 24.04 7.46 41.84
C ASN A 149 25.31 7.69 41.01
N ASP A 150 25.48 8.91 40.53
CA ASP A 150 26.76 9.59 40.68
C ASP A 150 26.49 11.10 40.76
N ALA A 151 26.72 11.60 41.97
CA ALA A 151 26.73 12.99 42.32
C ALA A 151 28.12 13.60 42.00
N GLU A 152 28.08 14.84 41.52
CA GLU A 152 29.03 15.94 41.77
C GLU A 152 30.54 15.79 41.48
N ALA A 153 31.07 16.94 41.00
CA ALA A 153 32.45 17.42 41.05
C ALA A 153 33.42 17.02 39.93
N SER A 154 33.50 17.85 38.89
CA SER A 154 34.63 18.78 38.66
C SER A 154 34.32 19.75 37.51
#